data_AF-L9YR19-F1
#
_entry.id   AF-L9YR19-F1
#
_cell.length_a   1.000
_cell.length_b   1.000
_cell.length_c   1.000
_cell.angle_alpha   90.00
_cell.angle_beta   90.00
_cell.angle_gamma   90.00
#
_symmetry.space_group_name_H-M   'P 1'
#
loop_
_entity.id
_entity.type
_entity.pdbx_description
1 polymer ?
#
loop_
_entity_poly.entity_id
_entity_poly.type
_entity_poly.pdbx_seq_one_letter_code
_entity_poly.pdbx_strand_id
1 'polypeptide(L)'
;MPRYTETYDLSEEKERLDSELDELADRTSEIEQQMDDLDDDEELTQGQLHEYRESVQEGNRLEQMYAGVQWALDPDGDREPIKEVTLGSLTAGEYAEVGDRLQAVKQGKVGWGRNPDLDNARRNMFAGACLQDAPFLDEEDPDLEAKIHAVTDLAPAFIHWLEERGDELTTPQVEGNGFRKRVEERRTTSTPKSPT
;
A
#
# COMPACT_ATOMS: atom_id res chain seq x y z
N MET A 1 -2.18 11.26 19.97
CA MET A 1 -3.59 11.13 19.54
C MET A 1 -3.64 11.41 18.04
N PRO A 2 -3.86 10.37 17.22
CA PRO A 2 -4.00 10.49 15.77
C PRO A 2 -5.11 11.46 15.38
N ARG A 3 -5.06 11.99 14.15
CA ARG A 3 -6.17 12.81 13.62
C ARG A 3 -7.35 11.94 13.21
N TYR A 4 -7.06 10.78 12.62
CA TYR A 4 -8.03 9.78 12.22
C TYR A 4 -7.57 8.43 12.71
N THR A 5 -8.51 7.60 13.14
CA THR A 5 -8.29 6.22 13.52
C THR A 5 -9.37 5.37 12.88
N GLU A 6 -8.98 4.20 12.40
CA GLU A 6 -9.90 3.26 11.78
C GLU A 6 -9.56 1.84 12.27
N THR A 7 -10.60 1.10 12.62
CA THR A 7 -10.51 -0.29 13.06
C THR A 7 -11.00 -1.16 11.91
N TYR A 8 -10.15 -2.11 11.51
CA TYR A 8 -10.39 -3.00 10.39
C TYR A 8 -10.69 -4.40 10.91
N ASP A 9 -11.88 -4.93 10.60
CA ASP A 9 -12.13 -6.37 10.67
C ASP A 9 -11.46 -7.04 9.47
N LEU A 10 -10.51 -7.94 9.73
CA LEU A 10 -9.70 -8.56 8.69
C LEU A 10 -10.50 -9.54 7.81
N SER A 11 -11.63 -10.05 8.29
CA SER A 11 -12.53 -10.88 7.48
C SER A 11 -13.26 -10.03 6.46
N GLU A 12 -13.81 -8.88 6.88
CA GLU A 12 -14.43 -7.91 5.98
C GLU A 12 -13.43 -7.34 4.98
N GLU A 13 -12.21 -7.05 5.45
CA GLU A 13 -11.14 -6.55 4.59
C GLU A 13 -10.70 -7.59 3.54
N LYS A 14 -10.65 -8.87 3.92
CA LYS A 14 -10.40 -9.96 2.98
C LYS A 14 -11.47 -9.99 1.89
N GLU A 15 -12.74 -9.95 2.27
CA GLU A 15 -13.87 -9.95 1.31
C GLU A 15 -13.83 -8.72 0.40
N ARG A 16 -13.48 -7.54 0.93
CA ARG A 16 -13.31 -6.32 0.14
C ARG A 16 -12.19 -6.46 -0.89
N LEU A 17 -11.02 -6.95 -0.48
CA LEU A 17 -9.88 -7.17 -1.38
C LEU A 17 -10.18 -8.24 -2.45
N ASP A 18 -10.86 -9.32 -2.09
CA ASP A 18 -11.32 -10.38 -3.01
C ASP A 18 -12.24 -9.79 -4.09
N SER A 19 -13.22 -8.99 -3.67
CA SER A 19 -14.15 -8.32 -4.60
C SER A 19 -13.45 -7.31 -5.50
N GLU A 20 -12.49 -6.54 -4.99
CA GLU A 20 -11.72 -5.59 -5.80
C GLU A 20 -10.82 -6.29 -6.82
N LEU A 21 -10.27 -7.46 -6.45
CA LEU A 21 -9.51 -8.31 -7.36
C LEU A 21 -10.38 -8.86 -8.48
N ASP A 22 -11.59 -9.35 -8.18
CA ASP A 22 -12.54 -9.83 -9.18
C ASP A 22 -12.94 -8.72 -10.16
N GLU A 23 -13.29 -7.52 -9.66
CA GLU A 23 -13.63 -6.37 -10.51
C GLU A 23 -12.46 -5.95 -11.41
N LEU A 24 -11.23 -6.02 -10.88
CA LEU A 24 -10.04 -5.67 -11.64
C LEU A 24 -9.68 -6.74 -12.68
N ALA A 25 -9.90 -8.02 -12.36
CA ALA A 25 -9.75 -9.13 -13.29
C ALA A 25 -10.73 -9.01 -14.46
N ASP A 26 -12.00 -8.68 -14.19
CA ASP A 26 -13.01 -8.43 -15.22
C ASP A 26 -12.57 -7.28 -16.15
N ARG A 27 -12.18 -6.13 -15.58
CA ARG A 27 -11.69 -4.98 -16.36
C ARG A 27 -10.45 -5.31 -17.19
N THR A 28 -9.50 -6.03 -16.60
CA THR A 28 -8.25 -6.39 -17.30
C THR A 28 -8.55 -7.36 -18.45
N SER A 29 -9.45 -8.33 -18.23
CA SER A 29 -9.89 -9.27 -19.27
C SER A 29 -10.58 -8.57 -20.43
N GLU A 30 -11.41 -7.55 -20.16
CA GLU A 30 -12.03 -6.75 -21.23
C GLU A 30 -10.99 -6.03 -22.10
N ILE A 31 -9.91 -5.53 -21.49
CA ILE A 31 -8.81 -4.89 -22.23
C ILE A 31 -8.03 -5.94 -23.04
N GLU A 32 -7.75 -7.10 -22.47
CA GLU A 32 -7.06 -8.20 -23.18
C GLU A 32 -7.88 -8.73 -24.36
N GLN A 33 -9.20 -8.88 -24.20
CA GLN A 33 -10.09 -9.26 -25.31
C GLN A 33 -10.07 -8.21 -26.42
N GLN A 34 -10.10 -6.92 -26.07
CA GLN A 34 -9.94 -5.85 -27.06
C GLN A 34 -8.59 -5.90 -27.77
N MET A 35 -7.52 -6.38 -27.11
CA MET A 35 -6.21 -6.56 -27.73
C MET A 35 -6.21 -7.74 -28.71
N ASP A 36 -6.83 -8.84 -28.33
CA ASP A 36 -6.91 -10.05 -29.16
C ASP A 36 -7.78 -9.86 -30.41
N ASP A 37 -8.76 -8.96 -30.34
CA ASP A 37 -9.65 -8.62 -31.46
C ASP A 37 -9.04 -7.61 -32.46
N LEU A 38 -7.85 -7.05 -32.19
CA LEU A 38 -7.16 -6.17 -33.13
C LEU A 38 -6.59 -6.97 -34.31
N ASP A 39 -6.77 -6.45 -35.52
CA ASP A 39 -6.08 -6.96 -36.71
C ASP A 39 -4.55 -6.73 -36.59
N ASP A 40 -3.73 -7.52 -37.29
CA ASP A 40 -2.25 -7.47 -37.26
C ASP A 40 -1.63 -6.07 -37.54
N ASP A 41 -2.40 -5.16 -38.16
CA ASP A 41 -1.98 -3.79 -38.50
C ASP A 41 -2.53 -2.72 -37.51
N GLU A 42 -3.32 -3.12 -36.51
CA GLU A 42 -3.88 -2.23 -35.49
C GLU A 42 -3.13 -2.35 -34.15
N GLU A 43 -2.76 -1.20 -33.57
CA GLU A 43 -2.14 -1.14 -32.25
C GLU A 43 -3.10 -0.50 -31.25
N LEU A 44 -3.05 -0.95 -29.99
CA LEU A 44 -3.74 -0.27 -28.90
C LEU A 44 -3.36 1.22 -28.86
N THR A 45 -4.34 2.04 -28.48
CA THR A 45 -4.05 3.43 -28.16
C THR A 45 -3.10 3.51 -26.95
N GLN A 46 -2.31 4.57 -26.88
CA GLN A 46 -1.46 4.84 -25.70
C GLN A 46 -2.28 4.91 -24.39
N GLY A 47 -3.57 5.26 -24.47
CA GLY A 47 -4.50 5.24 -23.33
C GLY A 47 -4.78 3.82 -22.85
N GLN A 48 -5.14 2.90 -23.74
CA GLN A 48 -5.42 1.51 -23.39
C GLN A 48 -4.18 0.76 -22.89
N LEU A 49 -3.02 0.97 -23.51
CA LEU A 49 -1.76 0.40 -23.01
C LEU A 49 -1.40 0.92 -21.60
N HIS A 50 -1.76 2.16 -21.31
CA HIS A 50 -1.57 2.73 -19.98
C HIS A 50 -2.53 2.10 -18.98
N GLU A 51 -3.82 2.03 -19.32
CA GLU A 51 -4.87 1.43 -18.49
C GLU A 51 -4.59 -0.05 -18.18
N TYR A 52 -4.12 -0.82 -19.16
CA TYR A 52 -3.69 -2.20 -18.95
C TYR A 52 -2.55 -2.29 -17.93
N ARG A 53 -1.50 -1.46 -18.09
CA ARG A 53 -0.37 -1.45 -17.16
C ARG A 53 -0.77 -1.02 -15.76
N GLU A 54 -1.65 -0.04 -15.63
CA GLU A 54 -2.19 0.38 -14.33
C GLU A 54 -3.00 -0.75 -13.69
N SER A 55 -3.82 -1.45 -14.46
CA SER A 55 -4.64 -2.56 -13.96
C SER A 55 -3.78 -3.73 -13.49
N VAL A 56 -2.75 -4.11 -14.25
CA VAL A 56 -1.79 -5.14 -13.84
C VAL A 56 -1.01 -4.72 -12.58
N GLN A 57 -0.59 -3.45 -12.49
CA GLN A 57 0.12 -2.94 -11.31
C GLN A 57 -0.75 -2.96 -10.06
N GLU A 58 -2.00 -2.50 -10.18
CA GLU A 58 -2.96 -2.50 -9.08
C GLU A 58 -3.33 -3.93 -8.67
N GLY A 59 -3.44 -4.86 -9.63
CA GLY A 59 -3.72 -6.28 -9.35
C GLY A 59 -2.63 -6.91 -8.51
N ASN A 60 -1.37 -6.73 -8.88
CA ASN A 60 -0.24 -7.23 -8.08
C ASN A 60 -0.22 -6.62 -6.66
N ARG A 61 -0.59 -5.35 -6.50
CA ARG A 61 -0.67 -4.67 -5.19
C ARG A 61 -1.80 -5.28 -4.35
N LEU A 62 -3.00 -5.41 -4.91
CA LEU A 62 -4.16 -6.00 -4.23
C LEU A 62 -3.92 -7.47 -3.87
N GLU A 63 -3.30 -8.26 -4.75
CA GLU A 63 -2.92 -9.65 -4.45
C GLU A 63 -1.95 -9.73 -3.27
N GLN A 64 -0.97 -8.84 -3.22
CA GLN A 64 -0.03 -8.78 -2.10
C GLN A 64 -0.74 -8.41 -0.79
N MET A 65 -1.66 -7.45 -0.83
CA MET A 65 -2.48 -7.06 0.32
C MET A 65 -3.39 -8.22 0.77
N TYR A 66 -4.05 -8.89 -0.17
CA TYR A 66 -4.91 -10.05 0.07
C TYR A 66 -4.14 -11.18 0.74
N ALA A 67 -2.96 -11.53 0.21
CA ALA A 67 -2.09 -12.55 0.82
C ALA A 67 -1.68 -12.17 2.25
N GLY A 68 -1.46 -10.88 2.51
CA GLY A 68 -1.17 -10.36 3.85
C GLY A 68 -2.33 -10.56 4.82
N VAL A 69 -3.54 -10.15 4.43
CA VAL A 69 -4.75 -10.30 5.25
C VAL A 69 -5.10 -11.77 5.45
N GLN A 70 -4.95 -12.60 4.42
CA GLN A 70 -5.15 -14.05 4.52
C GLN A 70 -4.18 -14.67 5.52
N TRP A 71 -2.89 -14.31 5.48
CA TRP A 71 -1.93 -14.77 6.47
C TRP A 71 -2.31 -14.30 7.88
N ALA A 72 -2.84 -13.09 8.05
CA ALA A 72 -3.23 -12.60 9.37
C ALA A 72 -4.39 -13.40 9.97
N LEU A 73 -5.36 -13.79 9.13
CA LEU A 73 -6.51 -14.62 9.52
C LEU A 73 -6.15 -16.10 9.74
N ASP A 74 -5.15 -16.61 9.05
CA ASP A 74 -4.67 -17.99 9.15
C ASP A 74 -3.13 -18.03 9.10
N PRO A 75 -2.46 -17.62 10.19
CA PRO A 75 -1.01 -17.49 10.19
C PRO A 75 -0.32 -18.83 10.26
N ASP A 76 0.83 -18.94 9.59
CA ASP A 76 1.67 -20.14 9.69
C ASP A 76 2.19 -20.34 11.13
N GLY A 77 2.22 -21.59 11.59
CA GLY A 77 2.83 -21.98 12.87
C GLY A 77 1.87 -21.88 14.06
N ASP A 78 2.42 -21.53 15.23
CA ASP A 78 1.67 -21.47 16.51
C ASP A 78 1.08 -20.07 16.81
N ARG A 79 1.05 -19.16 15.83
CA ARG A 79 0.55 -17.80 16.03
C ARG A 79 -0.98 -17.80 16.05
N GLU A 80 -1.57 -16.99 16.93
CA GLU A 80 -3.02 -16.83 16.96
C GLU A 80 -3.50 -15.97 15.76
N PRO A 81 -4.66 -16.29 15.16
CA PRO A 81 -5.29 -15.45 14.15
C PRO A 81 -5.51 -14.01 14.63
N ILE A 82 -5.13 -13.07 13.79
CA ILE A 82 -5.42 -11.65 13.93
C ILE A 82 -6.77 -11.42 13.25
N LYS A 83 -7.75 -10.89 13.99
CA LYS A 83 -9.11 -10.63 13.46
C LYS A 83 -9.40 -9.16 13.27
N GLU A 84 -8.79 -8.32 14.09
CA GLU A 84 -9.04 -6.90 14.11
C GLU A 84 -7.73 -6.15 14.36
N VAL A 85 -7.54 -5.03 13.68
CA VAL A 85 -6.42 -4.10 13.89
C VAL A 85 -6.94 -2.67 13.80
N THR A 86 -6.50 -1.82 14.73
CA THR A 86 -6.76 -0.38 14.68
C THR A 86 -5.52 0.38 14.25
N LEU A 87 -5.66 1.16 13.18
CA LEU A 87 -4.63 2.04 12.65
C LEU A 87 -5.01 3.50 12.84
N GLY A 88 -4.00 4.35 12.83
CA GLY A 88 -4.13 5.79 13.01
C GLY A 88 -3.28 6.55 12.00
N SER A 89 -3.79 7.70 11.58
CA SER A 89 -3.05 8.67 10.77
C SER A 89 -1.82 9.18 11.53
N LEU A 90 -0.69 9.32 10.86
CA LEU A 90 0.47 9.98 11.47
C LEU A 90 0.28 11.49 11.50
N THR A 91 0.61 12.08 12.64
CA THR A 91 0.86 13.53 12.71
C THR A 91 2.17 13.88 12.00
N ALA A 92 2.35 15.16 11.66
CA ALA A 92 3.61 15.62 11.07
C ALA A 92 4.84 15.36 11.97
N GLY A 93 4.65 15.30 13.29
CA GLY A 93 5.71 14.97 14.25
C GLY A 93 6.09 13.49 14.20
N GLU A 94 5.10 12.60 14.24
CA GLU A 94 5.32 11.14 14.13
C GLU A 94 5.92 10.78 12.76
N TYR A 95 5.45 11.41 11.69
CA TYR A 95 6.01 11.24 10.35
C TYR A 95 7.49 11.69 10.28
N ALA A 96 7.85 12.81 10.95
CA ALA A 96 9.22 13.26 11.04
C ALA A 96 10.09 12.31 11.89
N GLU A 97 9.57 11.77 12.98
CA GLU A 97 10.26 10.80 13.82
C GLU A 97 10.59 9.50 13.05
N VAL A 98 9.67 9.00 12.23
CA VAL A 98 9.92 7.87 11.31
C VAL A 98 11.06 8.21 10.35
N GLY A 99 11.07 9.43 9.79
CA GLY A 99 12.14 9.91 8.91
C GLY A 99 13.52 9.97 9.60
N ASP A 100 13.57 10.50 10.82
CA ASP A 100 14.79 10.61 11.61
C ASP A 100 15.37 9.23 11.96
N ARG A 101 14.50 8.26 12.30
CA ARG A 101 14.93 6.87 12.55
C ARG A 101 15.45 6.18 11.30
N LEU A 102 14.79 6.34 10.16
CA LEU A 102 15.27 5.81 8.89
C LEU A 102 16.65 6.39 8.53
N GLN A 103 16.85 7.69 8.78
CA GLN A 103 18.15 8.33 8.60
C GLN A 103 19.22 7.74 9.56
N ALA A 104 18.85 7.41 10.80
CA ALA A 104 19.74 6.75 11.75
C ALA A 104 20.13 5.33 11.29
N VAL A 105 19.21 4.55 10.72
CA VAL A 105 19.49 3.24 10.09
C VAL A 105 20.49 3.40 8.96
N LYS A 106 20.26 4.35 8.06
CA LYS A 106 21.16 4.64 6.94
C LYS A 106 22.58 5.02 7.40
N GLN A 107 22.70 5.65 8.56
CA GLN A 107 24.00 6.02 9.16
C GLN A 107 24.65 4.88 9.98
N GLY A 108 24.04 3.69 10.03
CA GLY A 108 24.52 2.55 10.81
C GLY A 108 24.46 2.76 12.32
N LYS A 109 23.63 3.71 12.78
CA LYS A 109 23.50 4.08 14.20
C LYS A 109 22.51 3.21 14.97
N VAL A 110 21.73 2.40 14.27
CA VAL A 110 20.78 1.43 14.84
C VAL A 110 20.99 0.06 14.17
N GLY A 111 20.84 -1.00 14.97
CA GLY A 111 21.21 -2.36 14.60
C GLY A 111 20.21 -3.05 13.67
N TRP A 112 20.31 -2.82 12.36
CA TRP A 112 19.48 -3.48 11.33
C TRP A 112 20.32 -4.32 10.35
N GLY A 113 21.53 -4.72 10.76
CA GLY A 113 22.47 -5.49 9.93
C GLY A 113 23.51 -4.64 9.19
N ARG A 114 24.41 -5.29 8.44
CA ARG A 114 25.53 -4.62 7.72
C ARG A 114 25.12 -3.94 6.41
N ASN A 115 23.98 -4.31 5.85
CA ASN A 115 23.41 -3.71 4.64
C ASN A 115 21.88 -3.70 4.78
N PRO A 116 21.32 -2.80 5.59
CA PRO A 116 19.90 -2.79 5.87
C PRO A 116 19.11 -2.48 4.59
N ASP A 117 18.09 -3.30 4.32
CA ASP A 117 17.09 -2.99 3.31
C ASP A 117 16.28 -1.79 3.81
N LEU A 118 16.58 -0.61 3.24
CA LEU A 118 16.00 0.65 3.70
C LEU A 118 14.51 0.76 3.37
N ASP A 119 14.05 0.08 2.33
CA ASP A 119 12.66 0.14 1.90
C ASP A 119 11.79 -0.69 2.85
N ASN A 120 12.24 -1.91 3.17
CA ASN A 120 11.58 -2.74 4.18
C ASN A 120 11.70 -2.14 5.60
N ALA A 121 12.84 -1.52 5.93
CA ALA A 121 12.97 -0.81 7.21
C ALA A 121 11.99 0.36 7.31
N ARG A 122 11.85 1.17 6.24
CA ARG A 122 10.85 2.26 6.18
C ARG A 122 9.45 1.71 6.39
N ARG A 123 9.09 0.64 5.67
CA ARG A 123 7.76 0.02 5.75
C ARG A 123 7.44 -0.45 7.17
N ASN A 124 8.37 -1.15 7.83
CA ASN A 124 8.19 -1.60 9.21
C ASN A 124 8.01 -0.42 10.18
N MET A 125 8.83 0.63 10.02
CA MET A 125 8.76 1.83 10.85
C MET A 125 7.42 2.55 10.69
N PHE A 126 6.94 2.68 9.45
CA PHE A 126 5.71 3.37 9.13
C PHE A 126 4.48 2.59 9.62
N ALA A 127 4.40 1.29 9.31
CA ALA A 127 3.33 0.42 9.80
C ALA A 127 3.26 0.40 11.34
N GLY A 128 4.41 0.29 12.03
CA GLY A 128 4.46 0.38 13.49
C GLY A 128 4.02 1.74 14.03
N ALA A 129 4.32 2.84 13.32
CA ALA A 129 3.87 4.18 13.72
C ALA A 129 2.36 4.36 13.58
N CYS A 130 1.75 3.76 12.55
CA CYS A 130 0.31 3.84 12.35
C CYS A 130 -0.46 2.99 13.36
N LEU A 131 0.15 1.94 13.92
CA LEU A 131 -0.52 0.99 14.79
C LEU A 131 -1.02 1.63 16.11
N GLN A 132 -2.32 1.52 16.37
CA GLN A 132 -2.94 2.01 17.62
C GLN A 132 -3.32 0.87 18.55
N ASP A 133 -3.92 -0.18 18.02
CA ASP A 133 -4.33 -1.36 18.77
C ASP A 133 -4.30 -2.60 17.87
N ALA A 134 -3.88 -3.73 18.43
CA ALA A 134 -3.84 -5.02 17.75
C ALA A 134 -3.63 -6.16 18.77
N PRO A 135 -4.11 -7.38 18.50
CA PRO A 135 -4.00 -8.50 19.43
C PRO A 135 -2.56 -8.98 19.68
N PHE A 136 -1.61 -8.56 18.84
CA PHE A 136 -0.19 -8.88 18.98
C PHE A 136 0.61 -7.78 19.70
N LEU A 137 -0.05 -6.75 20.24
CA LEU A 137 0.57 -5.77 21.13
C LEU A 137 0.46 -6.26 22.58
N ASP A 138 1.61 -6.41 23.23
CA ASP A 138 1.70 -6.92 24.61
C ASP A 138 1.31 -5.86 25.67
N GLU A 139 1.27 -4.58 25.30
CA GLU A 139 1.03 -3.45 26.20
C GLU A 139 -0.16 -2.61 25.74
N GLU A 140 -0.88 -1.97 26.68
CA GLU A 140 -2.04 -1.11 26.37
C GLU A 140 -1.66 0.21 25.69
N ASP A 141 -0.43 0.70 25.87
CA ASP A 141 0.10 1.91 25.21
C ASP A 141 1.60 1.74 24.91
N PRO A 142 1.94 0.85 23.96
CA PRO A 142 3.34 0.56 23.65
C PRO A 142 3.98 1.78 22.98
N ASP A 143 5.24 2.03 23.33
CA ASP A 143 6.01 3.05 22.62
C ASP A 143 6.26 2.65 21.16
N LEU A 144 6.74 3.60 20.37
CA LEU A 144 6.96 3.37 18.94
C LEU A 144 8.02 2.29 18.67
N GLU A 145 8.99 2.09 19.56
CA GLU A 145 10.00 1.04 19.38
C GLU A 145 9.38 -0.35 19.58
N ALA A 146 8.56 -0.52 20.62
CA ALA A 146 7.79 -1.74 20.87
C ALA A 146 6.83 -2.06 19.71
N LYS A 147 6.11 -1.06 19.17
CA LYS A 147 5.24 -1.23 18.00
C LYS A 147 6.01 -1.67 16.76
N ILE A 148 7.17 -1.07 16.48
CA ILE A 148 8.01 -1.44 15.34
C ILE A 148 8.51 -2.88 15.50
N HIS A 149 8.95 -3.27 16.71
CA HIS A 149 9.37 -4.62 16.98
C HIS A 149 8.25 -5.64 16.79
N ALA A 150 7.05 -5.36 17.30
CA ALA A 150 5.90 -6.23 17.11
C ALA A 150 5.56 -6.46 15.62
N VAL A 151 5.67 -5.40 14.81
CA VAL A 151 5.44 -5.47 13.35
C VAL A 151 6.54 -6.25 12.61
N THR A 152 7.80 -6.18 13.06
CA THR A 152 8.92 -6.85 12.37
C THR A 152 8.82 -8.38 12.33
N ASP A 153 8.04 -8.96 13.25
CA ASP A 153 7.82 -10.40 13.32
C ASP A 153 6.60 -10.87 12.50
N LEU A 154 5.90 -9.98 11.80
CA LEU A 154 4.73 -10.30 10.96
C LEU A 154 5.15 -10.68 9.54
N ALA A 155 4.25 -11.33 8.78
CA ALA A 155 4.53 -11.63 7.38
C ALA A 155 4.70 -10.34 6.56
N PRO A 156 5.70 -10.25 5.66
CA PRO A 156 5.96 -9.04 4.87
C PRO A 156 4.74 -8.52 4.09
N ALA A 157 3.90 -9.43 3.59
CA ALA A 157 2.66 -9.08 2.89
C ALA A 157 1.64 -8.39 3.81
N PHE A 158 1.55 -8.80 5.07
CA PHE A 158 0.68 -8.15 6.05
C PHE A 158 1.22 -6.80 6.50
N ILE A 159 2.54 -6.67 6.63
CA ILE A 159 3.17 -5.35 6.89
C ILE A 159 2.89 -4.39 5.73
N HIS A 160 2.93 -4.87 4.48
CA HIS A 160 2.55 -4.06 3.33
C HIS A 160 1.10 -3.57 3.43
N TRP A 161 0.16 -4.46 3.80
CA TRP A 161 -1.22 -4.06 4.05
C TRP A 161 -1.35 -2.99 5.15
N LEU A 162 -0.63 -3.15 6.27
CA LEU A 162 -0.60 -2.16 7.37
C LEU A 162 -0.06 -0.80 6.92
N GLU A 163 1.03 -0.79 6.12
CA GLU A 163 1.61 0.43 5.57
C GLU A 163 0.61 1.16 4.67
N GLU A 164 -0.01 0.45 3.73
CA GLU A 164 -0.92 1.04 2.74
C GLU A 164 -2.14 1.67 3.42
N ARG A 165 -2.80 0.95 4.35
CA ARG A 165 -3.93 1.51 5.11
C ARG A 165 -3.50 2.67 6.02
N GLY A 166 -2.32 2.58 6.62
CA GLY A 166 -1.74 3.68 7.39
C GLY A 166 -1.44 4.92 6.56
N ASP A 167 -0.97 4.74 5.31
CA ASP A 167 -0.65 5.84 4.39
C ASP A 167 -1.92 6.52 3.88
N GLU A 168 -2.96 5.74 3.57
CA GLU A 168 -4.29 6.24 3.22
C GLU A 168 -4.89 7.12 4.33
N LEU A 169 -4.74 6.72 5.60
CA LEU A 169 -5.17 7.52 6.75
C LEU A 169 -4.33 8.79 6.96
N THR A 170 -3.04 8.74 6.59
CA THR A 170 -2.10 9.84 6.78
C THR A 170 -2.17 10.87 5.64
N THR A 171 -2.50 10.43 4.43
CA THR A 171 -2.60 11.27 3.24
C THR A 171 -3.92 12.05 3.24
N PRO A 172 -3.89 13.40 3.23
CA PRO A 172 -5.11 14.19 3.14
C PRO A 172 -5.86 13.88 1.84
N GLN A 173 -7.13 13.50 1.93
CA GLN A 173 -7.99 13.40 0.75
C GLN A 173 -8.22 14.82 0.17
N VAL A 174 -7.47 15.17 -0.88
CA VAL A 174 -7.67 16.41 -1.61
C VAL A 174 -8.53 16.09 -2.84
N GLU A 175 -9.82 16.41 -2.79
CA GLU A 175 -10.67 16.37 -3.97
C GLU A 175 -10.09 17.26 -5.09
N GLY A 176 -9.87 16.65 -6.25
CA GLY A 176 -9.85 17.38 -7.52
C GLY A 176 -8.50 17.76 -8.13
N ASN A 177 -7.33 17.25 -7.69
CA ASN A 177 -6.09 17.54 -8.44
C ASN A 177 -4.85 16.67 -8.12
N GLY A 178 -4.90 15.39 -8.46
CA GLY A 178 -3.68 14.58 -8.55
C GLY A 178 -2.74 15.13 -9.62
N PHE A 179 -1.43 15.16 -9.35
CA PHE A 179 -0.42 15.57 -10.33
C PHE A 179 -0.55 14.80 -11.65
N ARG A 180 -0.95 13.51 -11.58
CA ARG A 180 -1.22 12.66 -12.74
C ARG A 180 -2.30 13.21 -13.67
N LYS A 181 -3.46 13.60 -13.14
CA LYS A 181 -4.54 14.26 -13.89
C LYS A 181 -4.08 15.54 -14.58
N ARG A 182 -3.25 16.35 -13.90
CA ARG A 182 -2.65 17.56 -14.49
C ARG A 182 -1.64 17.26 -15.60
N VAL A 183 -0.95 16.12 -15.54
CA VAL A 183 -0.02 15.66 -16.58
C VAL A 183 -0.81 15.14 -17.79
N GLU A 184 -1.86 14.36 -17.57
CA GLU A 184 -2.77 13.87 -18.62
C GLU A 184 -3.47 15.03 -19.34
N GLU A 185 -4.03 16.01 -18.63
CA GLU A 185 -4.63 17.22 -19.18
C GLU A 185 -3.65 18.03 -20.05
N ARG A 186 -2.35 18.02 -19.71
CA ARG A 186 -1.29 18.69 -20.50
C ARG A 186 -0.80 17.86 -21.68
N ARG A 187 -0.84 16.53 -21.61
CA ARG A 187 -0.52 15.65 -22.74
C ARG A 187 -1.56 15.75 -23.84
N THR A 188 -2.84 15.88 -23.48
CA THR A 188 -3.93 16.03 -24.45
C THR A 188 -3.96 17.42 -25.12
N THR A 189 -3.45 18.47 -24.46
CA THR A 189 -3.37 19.82 -25.06
C THR A 189 -2.17 20.04 -25.98
N SER A 190 -1.14 19.19 -25.97
CA SER A 190 0.12 19.45 -26.68
C SER A 190 0.18 18.93 -28.13
N THR A 191 -0.96 18.59 -28.74
CA THR A 191 -1.07 18.30 -30.19
C THR A 191 -1.96 19.37 -30.83
N PRO A 192 -1.38 20.40 -31.46
CA PRO A 192 -1.00 20.25 -32.87
C PRO A 192 0.39 20.83 -33.20
N LYS A 193 1.24 19.98 -33.80
CA LYS A 193 2.25 20.49 -34.75
C LYS A 193 1.48 20.90 -36.01
N SER A 194 1.37 22.20 -36.28
CA SER A 194 1.04 22.65 -37.63
C SER A 194 2.20 22.28 -38.56
N PRO A 195 1.94 21.56 -39.67
CA PRO A 195 2.91 21.43 -40.75
C PRO A 195 2.85 22.67 -41.65
N THR A 196 4.03 23.26 -41.85
CA THR A 196 4.46 24.23 -42.88
C THR A 196 3.84 25.62 -42.89
#